data_AF-A0A1C4SN37-F1
#
_entry.id   AF-A0A1C4SN37-F1
#
_cell.length_a   1.000
_cell.length_b   1.000
_cell.length_c   1.000
_cell.angle_alpha   90.00
_cell.angle_beta   90.00
_cell.angle_gamma   90.00
#
_symmetry.space_group_name_H-M   'P 1'
#
loop_
_entity.id
_entity.type
_entity.pdbx_description
1 polymer ?
#
loop_
_entity_poly.entity_id
_entity_poly.type
_entity_poly.pdbx_seq_one_letter_code
_entity_poly.pdbx_strand_id
1 'polypeptide(L)'
;MTLSQPKADLQRYLQSARDALLWKLEGLSEYDARRPLTPTGTNILGLVKHAAGVELGYFGDTFGRPFGEVVPAFEDDAETNQDMWATADESRADILALHRRVTEHADATIAELPLDAVGRVPWWPDDRSRVTLHQILVHVISDLQRHAGHADIVRELVDGAVGLRSGNENMPPGDRAWWEGYRQRLEQAARDAR
;
A
#
# COMPACT_ATOMS: atom_id res chain seq x y z
N MET A 1 20.94 25.51 5.61
CA MET A 1 20.02 24.37 5.81
C MET A 1 18.62 24.87 5.56
N THR A 2 18.02 24.52 4.43
CA THR A 2 16.59 24.72 4.23
C THR A 2 15.85 23.88 5.27
N LEU A 3 15.07 24.53 6.12
CA LEU A 3 14.22 23.85 7.09
C LEU A 3 13.33 22.86 6.34
N SER A 4 13.20 21.63 6.86
CA SER A 4 12.23 20.65 6.37
C SER A 4 10.86 21.32 6.26
N GLN A 5 10.14 21.06 5.16
CA GLN A 5 8.73 21.39 5.03
C GLN A 5 7.95 20.12 5.38
N PRO A 6 7.39 19.98 6.60
CA PRO A 6 6.85 18.70 7.07
C PRO A 6 5.83 18.07 6.13
N LYS A 7 5.00 18.90 5.48
CA LYS A 7 4.02 18.47 4.48
C LYS A 7 4.68 17.84 3.26
N ALA A 8 5.72 18.48 2.73
CA ALA A 8 6.49 17.93 1.60
C ALA A 8 7.20 16.63 1.98
N ASP A 9 7.65 16.48 3.23
CA ASP A 9 8.28 15.25 3.70
C ASP A 9 7.25 14.09 3.72
N LEU A 10 6.08 14.32 4.31
CA LEU A 10 4.98 13.35 4.33
C LEU A 10 4.56 12.93 2.92
N GLN A 11 4.40 13.88 2.00
CA GLN A 11 4.05 13.59 0.60
C GLN A 11 5.10 12.70 -0.08
N ARG A 12 6.40 12.95 0.15
CA ARG A 12 7.46 12.09 -0.42
C ARG A 12 7.41 10.66 0.11
N TYR A 13 7.13 10.47 1.40
CA TYR A 13 7.02 9.13 1.99
C TYR A 13 5.75 8.40 1.54
N LEU A 14 4.64 9.11 1.36
CA LEU A 14 3.42 8.57 0.76
C LEU A 14 3.65 8.13 -0.68
N GLN A 15 4.25 9.01 -1.50
CA GLN A 15 4.57 8.69 -2.89
C GLN A 15 5.49 7.48 -3.00
N SER A 16 6.50 7.39 -2.14
CA SER A 16 7.41 6.23 -2.12
C SER A 16 6.67 4.91 -1.85
N ALA A 17 5.62 4.92 -1.03
CA ALA A 17 4.82 3.72 -0.76
C ALA A 17 3.95 3.33 -1.96
N ARG A 18 3.30 4.32 -2.59
CA ARG A 18 2.52 4.14 -3.83
C ARG A 18 3.39 3.54 -4.94
N ASP A 19 4.56 4.15 -5.18
CA ASP A 19 5.50 3.72 -6.21
C ASP A 19 5.99 2.28 -5.96
N ALA A 20 6.31 1.94 -4.71
CA ALA A 20 6.75 0.60 -4.35
C ALA A 20 5.66 -0.44 -4.66
N LEU A 21 4.42 -0.20 -4.24
CA LEU A 21 3.28 -1.10 -4.49
C LEU A 21 3.03 -1.31 -5.98
N LEU A 22 3.04 -0.24 -6.78
CA LEU A 22 2.86 -0.32 -8.22
C LEU A 22 4.00 -1.08 -8.90
N TRP A 23 5.24 -0.80 -8.49
CA TRP A 23 6.42 -1.49 -9.01
C TRP A 23 6.36 -3.01 -8.76
N LYS A 24 5.75 -3.46 -7.65
CA LYS A 24 5.55 -4.90 -7.39
C LYS A 24 4.64 -5.61 -8.37
N LEU A 25 3.90 -4.92 -9.23
CA LEU A 25 3.12 -5.53 -10.31
C LEU A 25 3.91 -5.72 -11.61
N GLU A 26 5.05 -5.06 -11.78
CA GLU A 26 5.80 -5.08 -13.04
C GLU A 26 6.30 -6.49 -13.37
N GLY A 27 6.09 -6.92 -14.61
CA GLY A 27 6.52 -8.24 -15.11
C GLY A 27 5.66 -9.43 -14.66
N LEU A 28 4.67 -9.24 -13.78
CA LEU A 28 3.81 -10.34 -13.33
C LEU A 28 2.74 -10.73 -14.35
N SER A 29 2.50 -12.03 -14.48
CA SER A 29 1.34 -12.58 -15.19
C SER A 29 0.03 -12.16 -14.52
N GLU A 30 -1.09 -12.21 -15.25
CA GLU A 30 -2.43 -11.93 -14.68
C GLU A 30 -2.79 -12.88 -13.53
N TYR A 31 -2.33 -14.13 -13.59
CA TYR A 31 -2.52 -15.13 -12.55
C TYR A 31 -1.71 -14.81 -11.29
N ASP A 32 -0.41 -14.54 -11.43
CA ASP A 32 0.47 -14.32 -10.28
C ASP A 32 0.14 -13.04 -9.50
N ALA A 33 -0.40 -12.01 -10.17
CA ALA A 33 -0.84 -10.81 -9.49
C ALA A 33 -2.09 -11.04 -8.61
N ARG A 34 -2.93 -12.04 -8.91
CA ARG A 34 -4.22 -12.28 -8.25
C ARG A 34 -4.25 -13.48 -7.31
N ARG A 35 -3.39 -14.47 -7.52
CA ARG A 35 -3.45 -15.71 -6.74
C ARG A 35 -3.09 -15.45 -5.27
N PRO A 36 -3.75 -16.14 -4.32
CA PRO A 36 -3.40 -16.02 -2.91
C PRO A 36 -2.03 -16.63 -2.64
N LEU A 37 -1.17 -15.91 -1.91
CA LEU A 37 0.17 -16.38 -1.51
C LEU A 37 0.32 -16.64 -0.01
N THR A 38 -0.70 -16.34 0.76
CA THR A 38 -0.76 -16.58 2.21
C THR A 38 -2.06 -17.32 2.55
N PRO A 39 -2.13 -18.00 3.71
CA PRO A 39 -3.36 -18.64 4.17
C PRO A 39 -4.55 -17.68 4.33
N THR A 40 -4.30 -16.37 4.48
CA THR A 40 -5.32 -15.31 4.58
C THR A 40 -5.64 -14.66 3.25
N GLY A 41 -5.10 -15.15 2.13
CA GLY A 41 -5.48 -14.72 0.78
C GLY A 41 -4.74 -13.50 0.23
N THR A 42 -3.67 -13.04 0.88
CA THR A 42 -2.89 -11.88 0.40
C THR A 42 -2.35 -12.13 -1.01
N ASN A 43 -2.62 -11.19 -1.91
CA ASN A 43 -2.18 -11.19 -3.31
C ASN A 43 -1.76 -9.77 -3.72
N ILE A 44 -0.93 -9.63 -4.75
CA ILE A 44 -0.25 -8.36 -5.07
C ILE A 44 -1.23 -7.32 -5.63
N LEU A 45 -2.15 -7.71 -6.52
CA LEU A 45 -3.13 -6.80 -7.12
C LEU A 45 -4.13 -6.29 -6.10
N GLY A 46 -4.54 -7.14 -5.17
CA GLY A 46 -5.39 -6.80 -4.04
C GLY A 46 -4.76 -5.75 -3.13
N LEU A 47 -3.45 -5.84 -2.85
CA LEU A 47 -2.74 -4.82 -2.07
C LEU A 47 -2.77 -3.44 -2.75
N VAL A 48 -2.67 -3.38 -4.08
CA VAL A 48 -2.76 -2.12 -4.84
C VAL A 48 -4.20 -1.59 -4.85
N LYS A 49 -5.21 -2.46 -4.99
CA LYS A 49 -6.62 -2.07 -4.90
C LYS A 49 -6.96 -1.51 -3.52
N HIS A 50 -6.55 -2.20 -2.46
CA HIS A 50 -6.71 -1.75 -1.08
C HIS A 50 -6.09 -0.37 -0.82
N ALA A 51 -4.86 -0.15 -1.30
CA ALA A 51 -4.20 1.15 -1.16
C ALA A 51 -5.02 2.30 -1.79
N ALA A 52 -5.67 2.08 -2.93
CA ALA A 52 -6.59 3.05 -3.51
C ALA A 52 -7.81 3.28 -2.60
N GLY A 53 -8.39 2.24 -1.99
CA GLY A 53 -9.48 2.39 -1.04
C GLY A 53 -9.16 3.24 0.18
N VAL A 54 -8.02 2.92 0.80
CA VAL A 54 -7.49 3.65 1.96
C VAL A 54 -7.37 5.13 1.63
N GLU A 55 -6.73 5.47 0.51
CA GLU A 55 -6.57 6.87 0.12
C GLU A 55 -7.89 7.57 -0.23
N LEU A 56 -8.79 6.88 -0.93
CA LEU A 56 -10.10 7.41 -1.32
C LEU A 56 -10.91 7.86 -0.10
N GLY A 57 -11.03 6.99 0.90
CA GLY A 57 -11.78 7.32 2.12
C GLY A 57 -11.06 8.38 2.97
N TYR A 58 -9.78 8.16 3.26
CA TYR A 58 -9.07 8.98 4.24
C TYR A 58 -8.76 10.40 3.73
N PHE A 59 -8.51 10.59 2.44
CA PHE A 59 -8.33 11.93 1.86
C PHE A 59 -9.58 12.49 1.18
N GLY A 60 -10.64 11.69 1.05
CA GLY A 60 -11.93 12.12 0.53
C GLY A 60 -12.93 12.47 1.63
N ASP A 61 -13.78 11.51 1.97
CA ASP A 61 -14.93 11.70 2.87
C ASP A 61 -14.55 12.25 4.23
N THR A 62 -13.38 11.86 4.75
CA THR A 62 -12.84 12.35 6.03
C THR A 62 -12.76 13.88 6.08
N PHE A 63 -12.51 14.53 4.94
CA PHE A 63 -12.38 15.99 4.83
C PHE A 63 -13.53 16.64 4.06
N GLY A 64 -14.65 15.91 3.87
CA GLY A 64 -15.81 16.42 3.13
C GLY A 64 -15.54 16.64 1.64
N ARG A 65 -14.62 15.85 1.06
CA ARG A 65 -14.20 15.94 -0.35
C ARG A 65 -14.47 14.60 -1.04
N PRO A 66 -15.74 14.23 -1.26
CA PRO A 66 -16.07 12.93 -1.85
C PRO A 66 -15.42 12.79 -3.25
N PHE A 67 -15.02 11.57 -3.60
CA PHE A 67 -14.30 11.27 -4.84
C PHE A 67 -15.13 11.55 -6.11
N GLY A 68 -16.46 11.48 -6.01
CA GLY A 68 -17.37 11.77 -7.12
C GLY A 68 -17.66 10.60 -8.05
N GLU A 69 -17.01 9.45 -7.84
CA GLU A 69 -17.31 8.17 -8.46
C GLU A 69 -17.72 7.16 -7.38
N VAL A 70 -18.70 6.30 -7.68
CA VAL A 70 -19.05 5.16 -6.84
C VAL A 70 -18.04 4.04 -7.10
N VAL A 71 -17.46 3.50 -6.04
CA VAL A 71 -16.48 2.42 -6.16
C VAL A 71 -16.97 1.25 -5.32
N PRO A 72 -17.62 0.23 -5.93
CA PRO A 72 -18.38 -0.79 -5.20
C PRO A 72 -17.63 -1.48 -4.05
N ALA A 73 -16.31 -1.69 -4.18
CA ALA A 73 -15.48 -2.33 -3.16
C ALA A 73 -15.26 -1.48 -1.89
N PHE A 74 -15.69 -0.22 -1.88
CA PHE A 74 -15.52 0.74 -0.79
C PHE A 74 -16.84 1.32 -0.28
N GLU A 75 -17.97 0.79 -0.75
CA GLU A 75 -19.30 1.18 -0.27
C GLU A 75 -19.62 0.47 1.06
N ASP A 76 -20.56 1.03 1.83
CA ASP A 76 -20.94 0.49 3.15
C ASP A 76 -21.50 -0.95 3.11
N ASP A 77 -22.05 -1.36 1.96
CA ASP A 77 -22.60 -2.71 1.72
C ASP A 77 -21.61 -3.66 1.03
N ALA A 78 -20.36 -3.25 0.83
CA ALA A 78 -19.29 -4.08 0.30
C ALA A 78 -19.07 -5.34 1.15
N GLU A 79 -18.68 -6.44 0.49
CA GLU A 79 -18.28 -7.65 1.21
C GLU A 79 -17.01 -7.39 2.04
N THR A 80 -16.90 -8.03 3.20
CA THR A 80 -15.66 -8.04 3.98
C THR A 80 -14.46 -8.38 3.10
N ASN A 81 -13.44 -7.50 3.10
CA ASN A 81 -12.22 -7.62 2.30
C ASN A 81 -12.42 -7.56 0.77
N GLN A 82 -13.53 -7.04 0.24
CA GLN A 82 -13.75 -6.92 -1.21
C GLN A 82 -12.69 -6.05 -1.92
N ASP A 83 -12.03 -5.17 -1.18
CA ASP A 83 -10.90 -4.36 -1.62
C ASP A 83 -9.55 -5.08 -1.65
N MET A 84 -9.43 -6.24 -0.99
CA MET A 84 -8.19 -7.01 -0.89
C MET A 84 -7.97 -8.00 -2.04
N TRP A 85 -8.83 -7.99 -3.07
CA TRP A 85 -8.71 -8.84 -4.25
C TRP A 85 -9.46 -8.25 -5.45
N ALA A 86 -9.18 -8.80 -6.63
CA ALA A 86 -9.80 -8.43 -7.89
C ALA A 86 -10.57 -9.62 -8.48
N THR A 87 -11.81 -9.40 -8.90
CA THR A 87 -12.60 -10.40 -9.64
C THR A 87 -12.01 -10.67 -11.03
N ALA A 88 -12.55 -11.67 -11.73
CA ALA A 88 -12.18 -11.93 -13.12
C ALA A 88 -12.59 -10.79 -14.08
N ASP A 89 -13.67 -10.06 -13.73
CA ASP A 89 -14.20 -8.96 -14.53
C ASP A 89 -13.49 -7.63 -14.22
N GLU A 90 -12.75 -7.55 -13.10
CA GLU A 90 -11.89 -6.42 -12.77
C GLU A 90 -10.51 -6.56 -13.44
N SER A 91 -10.32 -5.80 -14.52
CA SER A 91 -9.02 -5.79 -15.19
C SER A 91 -7.95 -5.11 -14.32
N ARG A 92 -6.70 -5.58 -14.44
CA ARG A 92 -5.55 -4.91 -13.80
C ARG A 92 -5.46 -3.45 -14.23
N ALA A 93 -5.76 -3.16 -15.50
CA ALA A 93 -5.71 -1.81 -16.04
C ALA A 93 -6.72 -0.88 -15.35
N ASP A 94 -7.92 -1.36 -15.06
CA ASP A 94 -8.95 -0.58 -14.37
C ASP A 94 -8.57 -0.28 -12.93
N ILE A 95 -8.00 -1.26 -12.21
CA ILE A 95 -7.49 -1.06 -10.84
C ILE A 95 -6.36 -0.02 -10.83
N LEU A 96 -5.42 -0.12 -11.78
CA LEU A 96 -4.35 0.87 -11.91
C LEU A 96 -4.87 2.26 -12.31
N ALA A 97 -5.93 2.32 -13.13
CA ALA A 97 -6.56 3.57 -13.49
C ALA A 97 -7.30 4.20 -12.30
N LEU A 98 -8.01 3.39 -11.51
CA LEU A 98 -8.65 3.84 -10.27
C LEU A 98 -7.60 4.36 -9.29
N HIS A 99 -6.52 3.60 -9.05
CA HIS A 99 -5.43 4.03 -8.19
C HIS A 99 -4.87 5.39 -8.61
N ARG A 100 -4.64 5.63 -9.91
CA ARG A 100 -4.18 6.94 -10.39
C ARG A 100 -5.17 8.06 -10.11
N ARG A 101 -6.45 7.88 -10.42
CA ARG A 101 -7.49 8.90 -10.17
C ARG A 101 -7.63 9.19 -8.68
N VAL A 102 -7.59 8.17 -7.83
CA VAL A 102 -7.60 8.34 -6.37
C VAL A 102 -6.36 9.08 -5.88
N THR A 103 -5.17 8.72 -6.37
CA THR A 103 -3.92 9.44 -6.05
C THR A 103 -4.02 10.92 -6.40
N GLU A 104 -4.55 11.25 -7.57
CA GLU A 104 -4.77 12.65 -8.01
C GLU A 104 -5.75 13.39 -7.07
N HIS A 105 -6.85 12.73 -6.67
CA HIS A 105 -7.82 13.28 -5.72
C HIS A 105 -7.22 13.50 -4.33
N ALA A 106 -6.50 12.50 -3.82
CA ALA A 106 -5.80 12.58 -2.54
C ALA A 106 -4.77 13.70 -2.55
N ASP A 107 -3.97 13.82 -3.61
CA ASP A 107 -2.97 14.87 -3.77
C ASP A 107 -3.62 16.27 -3.83
N ALA A 108 -4.79 16.41 -4.44
CA ALA A 108 -5.55 17.66 -4.43
C ALA A 108 -6.01 18.04 -3.01
N THR A 109 -6.59 17.09 -2.24
CA THR A 109 -6.92 17.32 -0.83
C THR A 109 -5.70 17.71 -0.02
N ILE A 110 -4.61 16.95 -0.17
CA ILE A 110 -3.37 17.21 0.56
C ILE A 110 -2.86 18.59 0.19
N ALA A 111 -2.81 18.99 -1.08
CA ALA A 111 -2.31 20.29 -1.51
C ALA A 111 -3.12 21.45 -0.91
N GLU A 112 -4.45 21.40 -0.98
CA GLU A 112 -5.34 22.49 -0.58
C GLU A 112 -5.43 22.71 0.94
N LEU A 113 -5.37 21.64 1.74
CA LEU A 113 -5.61 21.74 3.18
C LEU A 113 -4.31 21.93 3.97
N PRO A 114 -4.32 22.76 5.04
CA PRO A 114 -3.20 22.81 5.98
C PRO A 114 -3.13 21.52 6.82
N LEU A 115 -1.95 21.22 7.39
CA LEU A 115 -1.73 19.98 8.16
C LEU A 115 -2.61 19.85 9.41
N ASP A 116 -3.08 20.96 9.96
CA ASP A 116 -3.98 21.03 11.12
C ASP A 116 -5.47 21.08 10.72
N ALA A 117 -5.79 21.00 9.42
CA ALA A 117 -7.17 20.89 8.95
C ALA A 117 -7.88 19.72 9.63
N VAL A 118 -9.04 19.98 10.23
CA VAL A 118 -9.80 18.99 10.98
C VAL A 118 -10.72 18.23 10.03
N GLY A 119 -10.68 16.91 10.13
CA GLY A 119 -11.58 15.98 9.47
C GLY A 119 -12.28 15.07 10.47
N ARG A 120 -13.22 14.26 9.97
CA ARG A 120 -13.91 13.21 10.72
C ARG A 120 -13.94 11.92 9.91
N VAL A 121 -13.24 10.89 10.36
CA VAL A 121 -13.26 9.57 9.73
C VAL A 121 -14.60 8.88 10.04
N PRO A 122 -15.46 8.60 9.04
CA PRO A 122 -16.84 8.16 9.31
C PRO A 122 -16.94 6.72 9.84
N TRP A 123 -15.98 5.84 9.49
CA TRP A 123 -15.96 4.44 9.95
C TRP A 123 -15.16 4.21 11.25
N TRP A 124 -14.62 5.27 11.88
CA TRP A 124 -13.94 5.16 13.18
C TRP A 124 -14.91 5.39 14.33
N PRO A 125 -14.67 4.79 15.52
CA PRO A 125 -15.43 5.11 16.73
C PRO A 125 -15.45 6.62 17.00
N ASP A 126 -16.59 7.14 17.47
CA ASP A 126 -16.84 8.57 17.63
C ASP A 126 -15.76 9.32 18.42
N ASP A 127 -15.25 8.70 19.48
CA ASP A 127 -14.21 9.23 20.37
C ASP A 127 -12.83 9.37 19.72
N ARG A 128 -12.61 8.68 18.58
CA ARG A 128 -11.35 8.70 17.82
C ARG A 128 -11.50 9.24 16.39
N SER A 129 -12.73 9.42 15.92
CA SER A 129 -13.05 9.83 14.54
C SER A 129 -12.56 11.22 14.16
N ARG A 130 -12.41 12.14 15.13
CA ARG A 130 -11.94 13.51 14.87
C ARG A 130 -10.41 13.54 14.75
N VAL A 131 -9.93 13.96 13.59
CA VAL A 131 -8.51 13.87 13.20
C VAL A 131 -8.04 15.17 12.54
N THR A 132 -6.72 15.34 12.40
CA THR A 132 -6.11 16.33 11.51
C THR A 132 -5.58 15.69 10.24
N LEU A 133 -5.38 16.48 9.17
CA LEU A 133 -4.71 16.01 7.95
C LEU A 133 -3.33 15.40 8.23
N HIS A 134 -2.57 15.96 9.17
CA HIS A 134 -1.31 15.38 9.61
C HIS A 134 -1.47 13.96 10.16
N GLN A 135 -2.45 13.75 11.05
CA GLN A 135 -2.71 12.42 11.61
C GLN A 135 -3.11 11.42 10.53
N ILE A 136 -3.92 11.85 9.56
CA ILE A 136 -4.32 11.01 8.43
C ILE A 136 -3.16 10.69 7.50
N LEU A 137 -2.31 11.67 7.16
CA LEU A 137 -1.09 11.43 6.37
C LEU A 137 -0.21 10.36 7.04
N VAL A 138 0.04 10.49 8.35
CA VAL A 138 0.84 9.51 9.09
C VAL A 138 0.16 8.14 9.10
N HIS A 139 -1.16 8.09 9.30
CA HIS A 139 -1.94 6.85 9.29
C HIS A 139 -1.82 6.13 7.94
N VAL A 140 -2.12 6.83 6.84
CA VAL A 140 -2.09 6.26 5.48
C VAL A 140 -0.67 5.87 5.07
N ILE A 141 0.35 6.68 5.37
CA ILE A 141 1.76 6.30 5.11
C ILE A 141 2.11 5.02 5.86
N SER A 142 1.71 4.88 7.12
CA SER A 142 2.00 3.69 7.93
C SER A 142 1.31 2.44 7.37
N ASP A 143 0.09 2.62 6.86
CA ASP A 143 -0.70 1.55 6.25
C ASP A 143 -0.08 1.07 4.92
N LEU A 144 0.13 1.98 3.97
CA LEU A 144 0.69 1.66 2.66
C LEU A 144 2.12 1.10 2.76
N GLN A 145 2.96 1.64 3.65
CA GLN A 145 4.31 1.09 3.85
C GLN A 145 4.28 -0.31 4.46
N ARG A 146 3.30 -0.62 5.33
CA ARG A 146 3.11 -1.98 5.84
C ARG A 146 2.70 -2.94 4.72
N HIS A 147 1.80 -2.51 3.84
CA HIS A 147 1.41 -3.30 2.68
C HIS A 147 2.51 -3.42 1.61
N ALA A 148 3.37 -2.41 1.45
CA ALA A 148 4.56 -2.52 0.62
C ALA A 148 5.51 -3.61 1.16
N GLY A 149 5.72 -3.68 2.48
CA GLY A 149 6.48 -4.77 3.11
C GLY A 149 5.82 -6.15 2.95
N HIS A 150 4.48 -6.24 2.98
CA HIS A 150 3.79 -7.48 2.61
C HIS A 150 4.04 -7.84 1.14
N ALA A 151 3.99 -6.86 0.25
CA ALA A 151 4.21 -7.04 -1.17
C ALA A 151 5.66 -7.47 -1.47
N ASP A 152 6.65 -7.06 -0.68
CA ASP A 152 8.03 -7.54 -0.79
C ASP A 152 8.11 -9.06 -0.63
N ILE A 153 7.56 -9.59 0.47
CA ILE A 153 7.59 -11.03 0.77
C ILE A 153 6.75 -11.83 -0.23
N VAL A 154 5.55 -11.33 -0.54
CA VAL A 154 4.65 -11.96 -1.51
C VAL A 154 5.31 -11.99 -2.88
N ARG A 155 5.98 -10.92 -3.32
CA ARG A 155 6.70 -10.90 -4.60
C ARG A 155 7.85 -11.90 -4.63
N GLU A 156 8.66 -11.97 -3.58
CA GLU A 156 9.75 -12.95 -3.47
C GLU A 156 9.22 -14.39 -3.59
N LEU A 157 8.04 -14.69 -3.03
CA LEU A 157 7.39 -16.01 -3.16
C LEU A 157 6.88 -16.34 -4.58
N VAL A 158 6.64 -15.33 -5.43
CA VAL A 158 6.20 -15.54 -6.81
C VAL A 158 7.37 -15.94 -7.70
N ASP A 159 8.39 -15.08 -7.77
CA ASP A 159 9.45 -15.16 -8.77
C ASP A 159 10.85 -14.93 -8.21
N GLY A 160 10.97 -14.75 -6.88
CA GLY A 160 12.24 -14.45 -6.21
C GLY A 160 12.70 -13.00 -6.35
N ALA A 161 11.91 -12.11 -6.98
CA ALA A 161 12.27 -10.71 -7.07
C ALA A 161 12.17 -10.03 -5.69
N VAL A 162 13.21 -9.31 -5.33
CA VAL A 162 13.34 -8.57 -4.07
C VAL A 162 13.52 -7.08 -4.33
N GLY A 163 13.27 -6.26 -3.31
CA GLY A 163 13.77 -4.90 -3.28
C GLY A 163 12.84 -3.89 -2.64
N LEU A 164 13.38 -2.75 -2.19
CA LEU A 164 12.59 -1.68 -1.59
C LEU A 164 11.82 -0.86 -2.63
N ARG A 165 12.46 -0.52 -3.75
CA ARG A 165 11.89 0.24 -4.87
C ARG A 165 12.71 0.03 -6.13
N SER A 166 12.19 0.46 -7.28
CA SER A 166 12.94 0.45 -8.54
C SER A 166 14.33 1.10 -8.38
N GLY A 167 15.38 0.39 -8.79
CA GLY A 167 16.78 0.81 -8.66
C GLY A 167 17.36 0.77 -7.24
N ASN A 168 16.62 0.29 -6.24
CA ASN A 168 17.13 0.11 -4.88
C ASN A 168 16.56 -1.17 -4.25
N GLU A 169 17.34 -2.24 -4.31
CA GLU A 169 16.98 -3.50 -3.66
C GLU A 169 17.03 -3.38 -2.12
N ASN A 170 17.86 -2.50 -1.57
CA ASN A 170 18.12 -2.43 -0.13
C ASN A 170 18.55 -3.80 0.46
N MET A 171 19.23 -4.63 -0.33
CA MET A 171 19.73 -5.94 0.06
C MET A 171 21.26 -5.95 0.14
N PRO A 172 21.85 -6.76 1.05
CA PRO A 172 23.29 -7.02 1.04
C PRO A 172 23.74 -7.57 -0.32
N PRO A 173 24.95 -7.19 -0.78
CA PRO A 173 25.50 -7.78 -1.99
C PRO A 173 25.77 -9.27 -1.76
N GLY A 174 25.36 -10.11 -2.71
CA GLY A 174 25.59 -11.55 -2.64
C GLY A 174 25.07 -12.24 -3.89
N ASP A 175 25.79 -13.26 -4.35
CA ASP A 175 25.30 -14.14 -5.41
C ASP A 175 24.35 -15.21 -4.84
N ARG A 176 23.77 -16.02 -5.74
CA ARG A 176 22.86 -17.09 -5.35
C ARG A 176 23.47 -18.09 -4.36
N ALA A 177 24.74 -18.48 -4.58
CA ALA A 177 25.40 -19.46 -3.73
C ALA A 177 25.60 -18.92 -2.31
N TRP A 178 25.94 -17.63 -2.18
CA TRP A 178 26.02 -16.96 -0.89
C TRP A 178 24.67 -16.95 -0.16
N TRP A 179 23.57 -16.62 -0.85
CA TRP A 179 22.23 -16.60 -0.25
C TRP A 179 21.76 -17.99 0.19
N GLU A 180 22.05 -19.04 -0.60
CA GLU A 180 21.77 -20.43 -0.23
C GLU A 180 22.55 -20.84 1.04
N GLY A 181 23.84 -20.52 1.10
CA GLY A 181 24.67 -20.77 2.28
C GLY A 181 24.21 -19.96 3.50
N TYR A 182 23.80 -18.71 3.31
CA TYR A 182 23.26 -17.87 4.38
C TYR A 182 21.97 -18.46 4.96
N ARG A 183 21.03 -18.87 4.09
CA ARG A 183 19.78 -19.52 4.51
C ARG A 183 20.02 -20.80 5.31
N GLN A 184 20.95 -21.65 4.88
CA GLN A 184 21.30 -22.88 5.60
C GLN A 184 21.85 -22.58 7.01
N ARG A 185 22.69 -21.55 7.15
CA ARG A 185 23.19 -21.14 8.47
C ARG A 185 22.07 -20.63 9.38
N LEU A 186 21.12 -19.86 8.85
CA LEU A 186 19.96 -19.39 9.63
C LEU A 186 19.08 -20.56 10.10
N GLU A 187 18.83 -21.53 9.22
CA GLU A 187 18.06 -22.74 9.56
C GLU A 187 18.75 -23.55 10.66
N GLN A 188 20.08 -23.73 10.58
CA GLN A 188 20.82 -24.44 11.62
C GLN A 188 20.75 -23.70 12.96
N ALA A 189 20.95 -22.38 12.97
CA ALA A 189 20.84 -21.58 14.19
C ALA A 189 19.44 -21.69 14.83
N ALA A 190 18.38 -21.73 14.03
CA ALA A 190 17.01 -21.91 14.53
C ALA A 190 16.76 -23.32 15.11
N ARG A 191 17.44 -24.35 14.60
CA ARG A 191 17.38 -25.72 15.15
C ARG A 191 18.14 -25.84 16.46
N ASP A 192 19.32 -25.21 16.57
CA ASP A 192 20.17 -25.25 17.75
C ASP A 192 19.57 -24.49 18.94
N ALA A 193 18.70 -23.52 18.68
CA ALA A 193 17.99 -22.74 19.71
C ALA A 193 16.78 -23.47 20.33
N ARG A 194 16.46 -24.68 19.87
CA ARG A 194 15.38 -25.52 20.41
C ARG A 194 15.88 -26.40 21.54
#